data_AF-A0A4R4NC37-F1
#
_entry.id   AF-A0A4R4NC37-F1
#
_cell.length_a   1.000
_cell.length_b   1.000
_cell.length_c   1.000
_cell.angle_alpha   90.00
_cell.angle_beta   90.00
_cell.angle_gamma   90.00
#
_symmetry.space_group_name_H-M   'P 1'
#
loop_
_entity.id
_entity.type
_entity.pdbx_description
1 polymer ?
#
loop_
_entity_poly.entity_id
_entity_poly.type
_entity_poly.pdbx_seq_one_letter_code
_entity_poly.pdbx_strand_id
1 'polypeptide(L)'
;MQDDAVWVRGVTGIQLHHTTDLQDATRFLSNAAMALRAAHVRTGDEQYSAIAAQLTTVVEETRTLEGQARARMQGLHTSDPERFVRCREGHEPWPDEIQAGFVPRHTCKDQCLYHDHDVLDAIMQCTCGRPACRACAIGGRP
;
A
#
# COMPACT_ATOMS: atom_id res chain seq x y z
N MET A 1 -17.86 -19.25 7.12
CA MET A 1 -16.59 -18.50 7.04
C MET A 1 -16.45 -18.11 5.59
N GLN A 2 -16.75 -16.84 5.27
CA GLN A 2 -16.51 -16.31 3.93
C GLN A 2 -15.00 -16.20 3.78
N ASP A 3 -14.43 -17.07 2.97
CA ASP A 3 -13.17 -16.78 2.30
C ASP A 3 -13.47 -15.57 1.40
N ASP A 4 -13.24 -14.37 1.94
CA ASP A 4 -13.06 -13.19 1.11
C ASP A 4 -11.85 -13.49 0.25
N ALA A 5 -12.14 -14.06 -0.93
CA ALA A 5 -11.17 -14.39 -1.92
C ALA A 5 -10.38 -13.11 -2.22
N VAL A 6 -9.20 -13.01 -1.61
CA VAL A 6 -8.15 -12.09 -2.02
C VAL A 6 -7.90 -12.49 -3.47
N TRP A 7 -8.57 -11.81 -4.40
CA TRP A 7 -8.27 -11.93 -5.81
C TRP A 7 -6.79 -11.60 -5.94
N VAL A 8 -5.95 -12.62 -6.08
CA VAL A 8 -4.50 -12.47 -6.18
C VAL A 8 -4.18 -11.93 -7.56
N ARG A 9 -4.60 -10.69 -7.84
CA ARG A 9 -3.95 -9.86 -8.84
C ARG A 9 -2.56 -9.62 -8.28
N GLY A 10 -1.58 -10.31 -8.85
CA GLY A 10 -0.21 -10.17 -8.40
C GLY A 10 0.25 -8.72 -8.50
N VAL A 11 0.97 -8.26 -7.48
CA VAL A 11 1.46 -6.88 -7.39
C VAL A 11 2.59 -6.69 -8.40
N THR A 12 2.48 -5.66 -9.25
CA THR A 12 3.55 -5.19 -10.15
C THR A 12 4.00 -3.80 -9.69
N GLY A 13 5.29 -3.48 -9.75
CA GLY A 13 5.77 -2.16 -9.28
C GLY A 13 6.47 -2.22 -7.93
N ILE A 14 5.88 -1.77 -6.82
CA ILE A 14 6.49 -1.92 -5.48
C ILE A 14 5.50 -2.58 -4.54
N GLN A 15 5.98 -3.37 -3.58
CA GLN A 15 5.12 -3.79 -2.48
C GLN A 15 4.78 -2.55 -1.65
N LEU A 16 3.51 -2.16 -1.66
CA LEU A 16 3.05 -1.08 -0.80
C LEU A 16 2.89 -1.61 0.63
N HIS A 17 3.15 -0.74 1.58
CA HIS A 17 2.82 -0.97 2.99
C HIS A 17 1.38 -0.53 3.24
N HIS A 18 0.67 -1.16 4.18
CA HIS A 18 -0.70 -0.79 4.57
C HIS A 18 -0.88 0.68 5.02
N THR A 19 0.21 1.46 5.19
CA THR A 19 0.13 2.94 5.30
C THR A 19 -0.61 3.56 4.12
N THR A 20 -0.50 3.01 2.91
CA THR A 20 -1.26 3.51 1.75
C THR A 20 -2.76 3.31 1.95
N ASP A 21 -3.19 2.19 2.53
CA ASP A 21 -4.61 1.95 2.83
C ASP A 21 -5.13 2.97 3.86
N LEU A 22 -4.33 3.29 4.87
CA LEU A 22 -4.66 4.32 5.87
C LEU A 22 -4.72 5.73 5.27
N GLN A 23 -3.86 6.05 4.31
CA GLN A 23 -3.90 7.32 3.57
C GLN A 23 -5.20 7.43 2.75
N ASP A 24 -5.56 6.37 2.05
CA ASP A 24 -6.79 6.34 1.26
C ASP A 24 -8.03 6.42 2.15
N ALA A 25 -8.08 5.66 3.25
CA ALA A 25 -9.15 5.76 4.24
C ALA A 25 -9.30 7.19 4.76
N THR A 26 -8.19 7.83 5.17
CA THR A 26 -8.17 9.22 5.63
C THR A 26 -8.72 10.18 4.57
N ARG A 27 -8.32 10.01 3.31
CA ARG A 27 -8.79 10.82 2.18
C ARG A 27 -10.28 10.65 1.94
N PHE A 28 -10.79 9.42 1.93
CA PHE A 28 -12.21 9.13 1.71
C PHE A 28 -13.08 9.68 2.84
N LEU A 29 -12.68 9.49 4.09
CA LEU A 29 -13.38 10.04 5.26
C LEU A 29 -13.42 11.57 5.23
N SER A 30 -12.29 12.20 4.89
CA SER A 30 -12.20 13.66 4.77
C SER A 30 -13.16 14.21 3.70
N ASN A 31 -13.20 13.54 2.54
CA ASN A 31 -14.11 13.91 1.45
C ASN A 31 -15.59 13.74 1.84
N ALA A 32 -15.92 12.63 2.52
CA ALA A 32 -17.27 12.39 3.02
C ALA A 32 -17.72 13.45 4.04
N ALA A 33 -16.86 13.80 4.99
CA ALA A 33 -17.14 14.86 5.96
C ALA A 33 -17.37 16.22 5.28
N MET A 34 -16.59 16.55 4.25
CA MET A 34 -16.80 17.77 3.47
C MET A 34 -18.13 17.76 2.70
N ALA A 35 -18.49 16.65 2.07
CA ALA A 35 -19.75 16.52 1.34
C ALA A 35 -20.96 16.70 2.27
N LEU A 36 -20.92 16.13 3.48
CA LEU A 36 -21.96 16.28 4.49
C LEU A 36 -22.07 17.72 5.00
N ARG A 37 -20.95 18.41 5.24
CA ARG A 37 -20.98 19.84 5.57
C ARG A 37 -21.62 20.67 4.46
N ALA A 38 -21.33 20.37 3.20
CA ALA A 38 -21.96 21.03 2.07
C ALA A 38 -23.47 20.76 1.99
N ALA A 39 -23.91 19.54 2.31
CA ALA A 39 -25.33 19.19 2.40
C ALA A 39 -26.04 19.95 3.53
N HIS A 40 -25.41 20.03 4.71
CA HIS A 40 -25.91 20.83 5.83
C HIS A 40 -26.10 22.31 5.44
N VAL A 41 -25.08 22.94 4.83
CA VAL A 41 -25.17 24.36 4.39
C VAL A 41 -26.33 24.60 3.42
N ARG A 42 -26.65 23.63 2.57
CA ARG A 42 -27.73 23.76 1.57
C ARG A 42 -29.13 23.49 2.13
N THR A 43 -29.23 22.66 3.17
CA THR A 43 -30.53 22.13 3.64
C THR A 43 -30.92 22.64 5.03
N GLY A 44 -29.94 23.07 5.84
CA GLY A 44 -30.13 23.38 7.25
C GLY A 44 -30.35 22.16 8.14
N ASP A 45 -30.27 20.93 7.62
CA ASP A 45 -30.47 19.72 8.41
C ASP A 45 -29.24 19.42 9.27
N GLU A 46 -29.43 19.46 10.59
CA GLU A 46 -28.39 19.24 11.60
C GLU A 46 -27.86 17.80 11.60
N GLN A 47 -28.61 16.82 11.08
CA GLN A 47 -28.14 15.44 11.00
C GLN A 47 -26.87 15.32 10.16
N TYR A 48 -26.78 16.07 9.05
CA TYR A 48 -25.57 16.09 8.22
C TYR A 48 -24.38 16.68 8.97
N SER A 49 -24.58 17.74 9.75
CA SER A 49 -23.54 18.36 10.57
C SER A 49 -23.03 17.40 11.65
N ALA A 50 -23.95 16.72 12.33
CA ALA A 50 -23.62 15.72 13.35
C ALA A 50 -22.79 14.55 12.79
N ILE A 51 -23.18 13.98 11.63
CA ILE A 51 -22.42 12.90 10.98
C ILE A 51 -21.06 13.42 10.51
N ALA A 52 -20.99 14.63 9.95
CA ALA A 52 -19.71 15.22 9.52
C ALA A 52 -18.73 15.42 10.70
N ALA A 53 -19.25 15.77 11.89
CA ALA A 53 -18.45 15.86 13.11
C ALA A 53 -17.90 14.49 13.52
N GLN A 54 -18.73 13.43 13.52
CA GLN A 54 -18.29 12.06 13.80
C GLN A 54 -17.18 11.61 12.84
N LEU A 55 -17.37 11.83 11.54
CA LEU A 55 -16.35 11.48 10.54
C LEU A 55 -15.05 12.26 10.76
N THR A 56 -15.13 13.51 11.22
CA THR A 56 -13.93 14.32 11.51
C THR A 56 -13.12 13.72 12.66
N THR A 57 -13.77 13.21 13.71
CA THR A 57 -13.08 12.47 14.78
C THR A 57 -12.40 11.20 14.25
N VAL A 58 -13.09 10.42 13.41
CA VAL A 58 -12.52 9.20 12.81
C VAL A 58 -11.33 9.53 11.89
N VAL A 59 -11.36 10.66 11.17
CA VAL A 59 -10.21 11.15 10.37
C VAL A 59 -8.98 11.37 11.26
N GLU A 60 -9.15 11.96 12.44
CA GLU A 60 -8.04 12.21 13.37
C GLU A 60 -7.43 10.90 13.88
N GLU A 61 -8.27 9.94 14.29
CA GLU A 61 -7.83 8.61 14.72
C GLU A 61 -7.09 7.88 13.59
N THR A 62 -7.62 7.93 12.36
CA THR A 62 -6.99 7.29 11.19
C THR A 62 -5.64 7.93 10.87
N ARG A 63 -5.50 9.25 11.01
CA ARG A 63 -4.22 9.96 10.85
C ARG A 63 -3.20 9.57 11.91
N THR A 64 -3.63 9.36 13.16
CA THR A 64 -2.76 8.85 14.21
C THR A 64 -2.24 7.46 13.85
N LEU A 65 -3.11 6.57 13.37
CA LEU A 65 -2.70 5.23 12.91
C LEU A 65 -1.76 5.31 11.70
N GLU A 66 -2.02 6.19 10.73
CA GLU A 66 -1.13 6.41 9.59
C GLU A 66 0.26 6.86 10.06
N GLY A 67 0.31 7.83 10.98
CA GLY A 67 1.56 8.35 11.53
C GLY A 67 2.36 7.27 12.26
N GLN A 68 1.69 6.42 13.04
CA GLN A 68 2.32 5.28 13.71
C GLN A 68 2.86 4.26 12.71
N ALA A 69 2.09 3.92 11.68
CA ALA A 69 2.50 2.99 10.62
C ALA A 69 3.72 3.53 9.84
N ARG A 70 3.72 4.83 9.51
CA ARG A 70 4.85 5.51 8.88
C ARG A 70 6.09 5.52 9.78
N ALA A 71 5.93 5.77 11.07
CA ALA A 71 7.03 5.74 12.03
C ALA A 71 7.65 4.34 12.14
N ARG A 72 6.84 3.28 12.14
CA ARG A 72 7.34 1.89 12.12
C ARG A 72 8.11 1.59 10.84
N MET A 73 7.59 1.99 9.68
CA MET A 73 8.28 1.85 8.40
C MET A 73 9.63 2.58 8.38
N GLN A 74 9.67 3.83 8.85
CA GLN A 74 10.91 4.60 8.98
C GLN A 74 11.88 3.96 9.96
N GLY A 75 11.38 3.47 11.10
CA GLY A 75 12.16 2.74 12.10
C GLY A 75 12.79 1.46 11.52
N LEU A 76 12.06 0.73 10.67
CA LEU A 76 12.60 -0.41 9.94
C LEU A 76 13.70 0.02 8.97
N HIS A 77 13.46 1.04 8.16
CA HIS A 77 14.46 1.54 7.22
C HIS A 77 15.76 1.99 7.91
N THR A 78 15.66 2.59 9.10
CA THR A 78 16.84 3.02 9.87
C THR A 78 17.54 1.86 10.59
N SER A 79 16.80 0.92 11.17
CA SER A 79 17.39 -0.15 11.98
C SER A 79 17.83 -1.37 11.18
N ASP A 80 17.16 -1.68 10.07
CA ASP A 80 17.46 -2.80 9.18
C ASP A 80 17.13 -2.44 7.71
N PRO A 81 18.02 -1.67 7.04
CA PRO A 81 17.80 -1.24 5.66
C PRO A 81 17.66 -2.40 4.67
N GLU A 82 18.37 -3.51 4.91
CA GLU A 82 18.30 -4.69 4.04
C GLU A 82 16.92 -5.34 4.12
N ARG A 83 16.38 -5.48 5.33
CA ARG A 83 15.02 -5.97 5.53
C ARG A 83 13.97 -5.06 4.92
N PHE A 84 14.13 -3.76 5.08
CA PHE A 84 13.27 -2.79 4.40
C PHE A 84 13.22 -3.02 2.89
N VAL A 85 14.39 -3.23 2.25
CA VAL A 85 14.45 -3.55 0.81
C VAL A 85 13.72 -4.87 0.54
N ARG A 86 13.94 -5.93 1.32
CA ARG A 86 13.24 -7.21 1.10
C ARG A 86 11.72 -7.08 1.21
N CYS A 87 11.21 -6.30 2.16
CA CYS A 87 9.77 -6.00 2.27
C CYS A 87 9.26 -5.24 1.03
N ARG A 88 9.93 -4.14 0.66
CA ARG A 88 9.58 -3.30 -0.50
C ARG A 88 9.59 -4.08 -1.82
N GLU A 89 10.55 -4.99 -1.98
CA GLU A 89 10.67 -5.83 -3.16
C GLU A 89 9.65 -7.00 -3.16
N GLY A 90 8.89 -7.20 -2.08
CA GLY A 90 7.91 -8.26 -1.94
C GLY A 90 8.53 -9.64 -1.71
N HIS A 91 9.75 -9.68 -1.15
CA HIS A 91 10.39 -10.93 -0.73
C HIS A 91 9.87 -11.41 0.62
N GLU A 92 9.48 -10.52 1.51
CA GLU A 92 8.92 -10.82 2.84
C GLU A 92 7.77 -9.85 3.16
N PRO A 93 6.84 -10.21 4.05
CA PRO A 93 5.82 -9.28 4.54
C PRO A 93 6.45 -8.14 5.32
N TRP A 94 5.74 -7.01 5.39
CA TRP A 94 6.11 -5.97 6.32
C TRP A 94 5.98 -6.47 7.78
N PRO A 95 6.82 -6.01 8.73
CA PRO A 95 6.87 -6.60 10.07
C PRO A 95 5.55 -6.58 10.86
N ASP A 96 4.68 -5.62 10.56
CA ASP A 96 3.36 -5.44 11.17
C ASP A 96 2.22 -5.93 10.26
N GLU A 97 2.53 -6.64 9.18
CA GLU A 97 1.55 -7.37 8.38
C GLU A 97 1.44 -8.83 8.83
N ILE A 98 0.22 -9.34 8.81
CA ILE A 98 -0.03 -10.76 9.05
C ILE A 98 0.35 -11.59 7.82
N GLN A 99 0.89 -12.79 8.05
CA GLN A 99 1.33 -13.68 6.98
C GLN A 99 0.22 -14.03 5.97
N ALA A 100 -1.03 -14.12 6.43
CA ALA A 100 -2.19 -14.42 5.58
C ALA A 100 -2.57 -13.28 4.62
N GLY A 101 -2.22 -12.03 4.95
CA GLY A 101 -2.46 -10.86 4.11
C GLY A 101 -1.34 -10.60 3.10
N PHE A 102 -0.22 -11.32 3.21
CA PHE A 102 0.95 -11.08 2.37
C PHE A 102 0.77 -11.64 0.96
N VAL A 103 0.78 -10.75 -0.03
CA VAL A 103 0.85 -11.08 -1.44
C VAL A 103 2.22 -10.68 -1.99
N PRO A 104 3.07 -11.62 -2.42
CA PRO A 104 4.38 -11.29 -2.97
C PRO A 104 4.26 -10.57 -4.32
N ARG A 105 5.22 -9.68 -4.59
CA ARG A 105 5.32 -8.94 -5.85
C ARG A 105 5.88 -9.80 -7.00
N HIS A 106 5.39 -9.54 -8.22
CA HIS A 106 5.99 -10.03 -9.45
C HIS A 106 7.16 -9.16 -9.93
N THR A 107 8.35 -9.41 -9.40
CA THR A 107 9.57 -8.71 -9.86
C THR A 107 10.00 -9.10 -11.28
N CYS A 108 9.50 -10.21 -11.82
CA CYS A 108 9.75 -10.61 -13.21
C CYS A 108 9.01 -9.75 -14.25
N LYS A 109 8.06 -8.89 -13.82
CA LYS A 109 7.30 -7.99 -14.69
C LYS A 109 7.76 -6.54 -14.60
N ASP A 110 8.84 -6.28 -13.86
CA ASP A 110 9.43 -4.94 -13.79
C ASP A 110 10.09 -4.61 -15.13
N GLN A 111 9.83 -3.39 -15.61
CA GLN A 111 10.51 -2.89 -16.81
C GLN A 111 12.01 -2.77 -16.55
N CYS A 112 12.80 -3.26 -17.49
CA CYS A 112 14.25 -3.15 -17.47
C CYS A 112 14.66 -1.81 -18.05
N LEU A 113 15.20 -0.90 -17.24
CA LEU A 113 15.66 0.41 -17.73
C LEU A 113 16.72 0.31 -18.84
N TYR A 114 17.54 -0.75 -18.83
CA TYR A 114 18.58 -0.95 -19.84
C TYR A 114 18.02 -1.40 -21.20
N HIS A 115 17.11 -2.38 -21.24
CA HIS A 115 16.59 -2.92 -22.51
C HIS A 115 15.24 -2.34 -22.94
N ASP A 116 14.38 -1.94 -22.00
CA ASP A 116 13.05 -1.40 -22.32
C ASP A 116 13.08 0.13 -22.51
N HIS A 117 14.10 0.81 -21.96
CA HIS A 117 14.23 2.28 -21.99
C HIS A 117 15.62 2.78 -22.44
N ASP A 118 16.52 1.90 -22.88
CA ASP A 118 17.86 2.22 -23.40
C ASP A 118 18.77 3.05 -22.47
N VAL A 119 18.58 2.93 -21.16
CA VAL A 119 19.39 3.64 -20.14
C VAL A 119 20.71 2.88 -19.93
N LEU A 120 21.75 3.26 -20.68
CA LEU A 120 23.04 2.54 -20.73
C LEU A 120 23.77 2.42 -19.38
N ASP A 121 23.65 3.42 -18.50
CA ASP A 121 24.23 3.42 -17.15
C ASP A 121 23.48 2.49 -16.18
N ALA A 122 22.30 1.99 -16.56
CA ALA A 122 21.51 1.04 -15.77
C ALA A 122 21.78 -0.44 -16.10
N ILE A 123 22.84 -0.77 -16.87
CA ILE A 123 23.16 -2.18 -17.24
C ILE A 123 23.29 -3.11 -16.04
N MET A 124 23.86 -2.62 -14.93
CA MET A 124 23.99 -3.36 -13.67
C MET A 124 22.65 -3.59 -12.95
N GLN A 125 21.59 -2.91 -13.38
CA GLN A 125 20.23 -3.02 -12.85
C GLN A 125 19.32 -3.88 -13.74
N CYS A 126 19.86 -4.51 -14.79
CA CYS A 126 19.10 -5.36 -15.70
C CYS A 126 18.37 -6.49 -14.95
N THR A 127 17.09 -6.71 -15.31
CA THR A 127 16.21 -7.70 -14.70
C THR A 127 15.91 -8.89 -15.62
N CYS A 128 16.24 -8.80 -16.92
CA CYS A 128 15.83 -9.75 -17.96
C CYS A 128 16.35 -11.19 -17.79
N GLY A 129 17.41 -11.40 -16.99
CA GLY A 129 18.00 -12.72 -16.71
C GLY A 129 17.75 -13.25 -15.29
N ARG A 130 16.91 -12.57 -14.49
CA ARG A 130 16.65 -12.99 -13.10
C ARG A 130 15.81 -14.27 -13.06
N PRO A 131 16.04 -15.16 -12.08
CA PRO A 131 15.19 -16.33 -11.88
C PRO A 131 13.73 -15.92 -11.59
N ALA A 132 12.79 -16.85 -11.75
CA ALA A 132 11.38 -16.61 -11.49
C ALA A 132 11.18 -15.99 -10.09
N CYS A 133 10.39 -14.91 -10.03
CA CYS A 133 10.12 -14.21 -8.76
C CYS A 133 9.34 -15.10 -7.78
N ARG A 134 9.36 -14.75 -6.48
CA ARG A 134 8.66 -15.51 -5.42
C ARG A 134 7.17 -15.68 -5.72
N ALA A 135 6.52 -14.67 -6.30
CA ALA A 135 5.12 -14.74 -6.71
C ALA A 135 4.88 -15.79 -7.80
N CYS A 136 5.77 -15.89 -8.81
CA CYS A 136 5.70 -16.94 -9.84
C CYS A 136 6.01 -18.33 -9.27
N ALA A 137 6.98 -18.43 -8.35
CA ALA A 137 7.34 -19.69 -7.71
C ALA A 137 6.19 -20.28 -6.88
N ILE A 138 5.44 -19.43 -6.16
CA ILE A 138 4.26 -19.85 -5.39
C ILE A 138 3.06 -20.14 -6.31
N GLY A 139 2.90 -19.39 -7.41
CA GLY A 139 1.84 -19.59 -8.40
C GLY A 139 2.02 -20.80 -9.32
N GLY A 140 3.16 -21.50 -9.24
CA GLY A 140 3.40 -22.76 -9.95
C GLY A 140 3.58 -22.66 -11.47
N ARG A 141 3.94 -21.49 -12.02
CA ARG A 141 4.33 -21.39 -13.44
C ARG A 141 5.65 -20.63 -13.64
N PRO A 142 6.66 -21.25 -14.28
CA PRO A 142 7.85 -20.56 -14.78
C PRO A 142 7.49 -19.61 -15.95
#